data_AF-A0A7J9QEL8-F1
#
_entry.id   AF-A0A7J9QEL8-F1
#
_cell.length_a   1.000
_cell.length_b   1.000
_cell.length_c   1.000
_cell.angle_alpha   90.00
_cell.angle_beta   90.00
_cell.angle_gamma   90.00
#
_symmetry.space_group_name_H-M   'P 1'
#
loop_
_entity.id
_entity.type
_entity.pdbx_description
1 polymer ?
#
loop_
_entity_poly.entity_id
_entity_poly.type
_entity_poly.pdbx_seq_one_letter_code
_entity_poly.pdbx_strand_id
1 'polypeptide(L)'
;MSKPNIIQLSEFDITQKIIESLSNVCTRAVLFSVKNESKDATQIAEELKISLSTVYKTLSNLEDLALAEVDKYIISPEGKKIKQ
;
A
#
# COMPACT_ATOMS: atom_id res chain seq x y z
N MET A 1 -1.11 -34.94 -1.24
CA MET A 1 -1.17 -33.63 -1.92
C MET A 1 -0.07 -33.57 -2.97
N SER A 2 -0.35 -33.11 -4.18
CA SER A 2 0.65 -32.88 -5.23
C SER A 2 1.56 -31.70 -4.86
N LYS A 3 2.85 -31.79 -5.21
CA LYS A 3 3.78 -30.65 -5.03
C LYS A 3 3.31 -29.48 -5.92
N PRO A 4 3.22 -28.25 -5.37
CA PRO A 4 2.88 -27.07 -6.17
C PRO A 4 3.92 -26.83 -7.26
N ASN A 5 3.47 -26.33 -8.42
CA ASN A 5 4.34 -26.00 -9.54
C ASN A 5 5.07 -24.65 -9.33
N ILE A 6 6.00 -24.31 -10.22
CA ILE A 6 6.81 -23.08 -10.08
C ILE A 6 5.97 -21.79 -10.06
N ILE A 7 4.86 -21.74 -10.79
CA ILE A 7 3.94 -20.59 -10.80
C ILE A 7 3.28 -20.46 -9.43
N GLN A 8 2.78 -21.56 -8.87
CA GLN A 8 2.18 -21.58 -7.54
C GLN A 8 3.20 -21.25 -6.44
N LEU A 9 4.45 -21.71 -6.57
CA LEU A 9 5.52 -21.37 -5.64
C LEU A 9 5.86 -19.87 -5.67
N SER A 10 5.77 -19.22 -6.84
CA SER A 10 5.99 -17.78 -6.96
C SER A 10 4.96 -16.96 -6.18
N GLU A 11 3.73 -17.48 -5.98
CA GLU A 11 2.72 -16.85 -5.13
C GLU A 11 3.11 -16.82 -3.64
N PHE A 12 4.06 -17.65 -3.22
CA PHE A 12 4.61 -17.69 -1.86
C PHE A 12 6.00 -17.06 -1.77
N ASP A 13 6.57 -16.60 -2.88
CA ASP A 13 7.89 -15.97 -2.89
C ASP A 13 7.78 -14.51 -2.44
N ILE A 14 7.89 -14.31 -1.13
CA ILE A 14 7.88 -12.98 -0.52
C ILE A 14 9.01 -12.10 -1.06
N THR A 15 10.17 -12.68 -1.39
CA THR A 15 11.30 -11.91 -1.94
C THR A 15 10.91 -11.32 -3.29
N GLN A 16 10.32 -12.13 -4.17
CA GLN A 16 9.85 -11.67 -5.47
C GLN A 16 8.75 -10.60 -5.33
N LYS A 17 7.79 -10.79 -4.42
CA LYS A 17 6.74 -9.79 -4.16
C LYS A 17 7.30 -8.46 -3.66
N ILE A 18 8.30 -8.50 -2.78
CA ILE A 18 9.00 -7.29 -2.31
C ILE A 18 9.70 -6.61 -3.49
N ILE A 19 10.42 -7.35 -4.34
CA ILE A 19 11.11 -6.80 -5.51
C ILE A 19 10.10 -6.14 -6.47
N GLU A 20 8.99 -6.79 -6.78
CA GLU A 20 7.94 -6.26 -7.65
C GLU A 20 7.29 -5.00 -7.07
N SER A 21 6.93 -5.05 -5.78
CA SER A 21 6.36 -3.92 -5.05
C SER A 21 7.32 -2.73 -5.04
N LEU A 22 8.59 -2.97 -4.72
CA LEU A 22 9.64 -1.95 -4.74
C LEU A 22 10.07 -1.54 -6.13
N SER A 23 9.71 -2.24 -7.21
CA SER A 23 9.98 -1.81 -8.59
C SER A 23 8.98 -0.75 -9.07
N ASN A 24 7.75 -0.76 -8.53
CA ASN A 24 6.70 0.18 -8.86
C ASN A 24 6.98 1.59 -8.29
N VAL A 25 6.89 2.61 -9.15
CA VAL A 25 7.17 4.00 -8.78
C VAL A 25 6.20 4.56 -7.72
N CYS A 26 4.90 4.26 -7.83
CA CYS A 26 3.90 4.71 -6.87
C CYS A 26 4.12 4.06 -5.52
N THR A 27 4.45 2.77 -5.50
CA THR A 27 4.69 2.03 -4.26
C THR A 27 5.89 2.56 -3.48
N ARG A 28 7.04 2.76 -4.14
CA ARG A 28 8.19 3.40 -3.48
C ARG A 28 7.89 4.82 -3.02
N ALA A 29 7.14 5.59 -3.81
CA ALA A 29 6.81 6.97 -3.44
C ALA A 29 6.00 7.02 -2.14
N VAL A 30 4.99 6.15 -2.01
CA VAL A 30 4.19 6.02 -0.77
C VAL A 30 5.04 5.51 0.39
N LEU A 31 5.83 4.44 0.19
CA LEU A 31 6.68 3.90 1.25
C LEU A 31 7.69 4.94 1.77
N PHE A 32 8.30 5.72 0.87
CA PHE A 32 9.29 6.71 1.25
C PHE A 32 8.69 8.01 1.79
N SER A 33 7.45 8.36 1.43
CA SER A 33 6.80 9.52 2.04
C SER A 33 6.59 9.34 3.54
N VAL A 34 6.43 8.09 4.02
CA VAL A 34 6.23 7.76 5.44
C VAL A 34 7.50 7.28 6.17
N LYS A 35 8.65 7.25 5.49
CA LYS A 35 9.90 6.66 6.03
C LYS A 35 10.39 7.34 7.32
N ASN A 36 10.26 8.66 7.40
CA ASN A 36 10.80 9.46 8.50
C ASN A 36 9.70 10.02 9.42
N GLU A 37 8.48 10.14 8.91
CA GLU A 37 7.35 10.76 9.60
C GLU A 37 6.06 10.03 9.20
N SER A 38 5.23 9.71 10.19
CA SER A 38 3.91 9.10 9.97
C SER A 38 2.97 10.10 9.29
N LYS A 39 2.19 9.62 8.31
CA LYS A 39 1.22 10.43 7.57
C LYS A 39 -0.07 9.66 7.40
N ASP A 40 -1.19 10.38 7.36
CA ASP A 40 -2.46 9.81 6.95
C ASP A 40 -2.57 9.70 5.41
N ALA A 41 -3.58 8.95 4.94
CA ALA A 41 -3.77 8.71 3.52
C ALA A 41 -4.05 9.99 2.71
N THR A 42 -4.67 11.01 3.33
CA THR A 42 -4.94 12.30 2.67
C THR A 42 -3.68 13.12 2.48
N GLN A 43 -2.82 13.19 3.50
CA GLN A 43 -1.51 13.84 3.41
C GLN A 43 -0.64 13.21 2.31
N ILE A 44 -0.59 11.88 2.25
CA ILE A 44 0.17 11.15 1.22
C ILE A 44 -0.37 11.47 -0.18
N ALA A 45 -1.70 11.45 -0.36
CA ALA A 45 -2.33 11.73 -1.66
C ALA A 45 -2.03 13.16 -2.14
N GLU A 46 -2.10 14.13 -1.24
CA GLU A 46 -1.83 15.54 -1.54
C GLU A 46 -0.37 15.82 -1.84
N GLU A 47 0.55 15.22 -1.09
CA GLU A 47 2.00 15.35 -1.28
C GLU A 47 2.44 14.74 -2.61
N LEU A 48 2.03 13.50 -2.88
CA LEU A 48 2.47 12.73 -4.04
C LEU A 48 1.64 12.99 -5.30
N LYS A 49 0.57 13.79 -5.21
CA LYS A 49 -0.36 14.11 -6.30
C LYS A 49 -0.96 12.86 -6.96
N ILE A 50 -1.30 11.86 -6.15
CA ILE A 50 -1.96 10.62 -6.59
C ILE A 50 -3.34 10.48 -5.97
N SER A 51 -4.18 9.61 -6.53
CA SER A 51 -5.54 9.41 -6.02
C SER A 51 -5.53 8.74 -4.64
N LEU A 52 -6.50 9.07 -3.78
CA LEU A 52 -6.71 8.37 -2.51
C LEU A 52 -6.87 6.85 -2.70
N SER A 53 -7.55 6.42 -3.77
CA SER A 53 -7.67 4.98 -4.09
C SER A 53 -6.32 4.33 -4.34
N THR A 54 -5.40 5.04 -5.01
CA THR A 54 -4.02 4.58 -5.21
C THR A 54 -3.30 4.47 -3.87
N VAL A 55 -3.42 5.47 -2.99
CA VAL A 55 -2.81 5.45 -1.66
C VAL A 55 -3.32 4.27 -0.84
N TYR A 56 -4.64 4.08 -0.72
CA TYR A 56 -5.22 2.98 0.05
C TYR A 56 -4.77 1.61 -0.44
N LYS A 57 -4.80 1.37 -1.77
CA LYS A 57 -4.32 0.10 -2.34
C LYS A 57 -2.83 -0.12 -2.09
N THR A 58 -2.05 0.95 -2.17
CA THR A 58 -0.59 0.88 -1.96
C THR A 58 -0.26 0.61 -0.50
N LEU A 59 -0.91 1.28 0.45
CA LEU A 59 -0.73 1.04 1.88
C LEU A 59 -1.13 -0.40 2.25
N SER A 60 -2.25 -0.91 1.74
CA SER A 60 -2.66 -2.30 1.95
C SER A 60 -1.59 -3.29 1.46
N ASN A 61 -1.04 -3.08 0.27
CA ASN A 61 0.02 -3.95 -0.26
C ASN A 61 1.33 -3.83 0.54
N LEU A 62 1.68 -2.64 1.04
CA LEU A 62 2.86 -2.46 1.89
C LEU A 62 2.69 -3.13 3.26
N GLU A 63 1.49 -3.08 3.83
CA GLU A 63 1.12 -3.75 5.08
C GLU A 63 1.16 -5.28 4.93
N ASP A 64 0.60 -5.82 3.84
CA ASP A 64 0.66 -7.26 3.52
C ASP A 64 2.10 -7.78 3.37
N LEU A 65 3.03 -6.91 2.96
CA LEU A 65 4.46 -7.22 2.83
C LEU A 65 5.28 -6.86 4.07
N ALA A 66 4.64 -6.40 5.16
CA ALA A 66 5.28 -5.93 6.38
C ALA A 66 6.33 -4.81 6.15
N LEU A 67 6.13 -4.00 5.11
CA LEU A 67 6.97 -2.85 4.76
C LEU A 67 6.47 -1.54 5.38
N ALA A 68 5.21 -1.51 5.82
CA ALA A 68 4.59 -0.41 6.55
C ALA A 68 3.53 -0.96 7.53
N GLU A 69 3.10 -0.14 8.48
CA GLU A 69 2.05 -0.49 9.44
C GLU A 69 0.96 0.60 9.41
N VAL A 70 -0.31 0.19 9.40
CA VAL A 70 -1.45 1.11 9.53
C VAL A 70 -1.93 1.10 10.99
N ASP A 71 -1.60 2.15 11.74
CA ASP A 71 -1.97 2.27 13.16
C ASP A 71 -3.49 2.31 13.37
N LYS A 72 -4.21 3.08 12.54
CA LYS A 72 -5.65 3.31 12.73
C LYS A 72 -6.39 3.53 11.40
N TYR A 73 -7.62 3.02 11.35
CA TYR A 73 -8.60 3.38 10.31
C TYR A 73 -9.62 4.36 10.87
N ILE A 74 -9.54 5.61 10.42
CA ILE A 74 -10.43 6.68 10.86
C ILE A 74 -11.25 7.16 9.66
N ILE A 75 -12.58 7.11 9.78
CA ILE A 75 -13.46 7.70 8.77
C ILE A 75 -13.44 9.22 8.97
N SER A 76 -12.90 9.94 8.00
CA SER A 76 -12.86 11.39 8.07
C SER A 76 -14.27 12.00 7.95
N PRO A 77 -14.53 13.16 8.59
CA PRO A 77 -15.80 13.89 8.44
C PRO A 77 -16.14 14.20 6.98
N GLU A 78 -15.13 14.42 6.15
CA GLU A 78 -15.27 14.76 4.72
C GLU A 78 -15.82 13.58 3.90
N GLY A 79 -15.57 12.33 4.35
CA GLY A 79 -16.12 11.12 3.74
C GLY A 79 -17.64 10.94 3.94
N LYS A 80 -18.27 11.69 4.86
CA LYS A 80 -19.73 11.68 5.09
C LYS A 80 -20.53 12.53 4.09
N LYS A 81 -19.91 13.11 3.06
CA LYS A 81 -20.66 13.79 1.99
C LYS A 81 -21.34 12.75 1.08
N ILE A 82 -22.47 12.22 1.55
CA ILE A 82 -23.48 11.61 0.69
C ILE A 82 -23.80 12.67 -0.36
N LYS A 83 -23.57 12.36 -1.65
CA LYS A 83 -24.05 13.22 -2.73
C LYS A 83 -25.57 13.36 -2.56
N GLN A 84 -26.03 14.57 -2.24
CA GLN A 84 -27.42 14.95 -2.50
C GLN A 84 -27.63 15.04 -4.01
#